data_AF-A0A0W8DLA8-F1
#
_entry.id   AF-A0A0W8DLA8-F1
#
_cell.length_a   1.000
_cell.length_b   1.000
_cell.length_c   1.000
_cell.angle_alpha   90.00
_cell.angle_beta   90.00
_cell.angle_gamma   90.00
#
_symmetry.space_group_name_H-M   'P 1'
#
loop_
_entity.id
_entity.type
_entity.pdbx_description
1 polymer ?
#
loop_
_entity_poly.entity_id
_entity_poly.type
_entity_poly.pdbx_seq_one_letter_code
_entity_poly.pdbx_strand_id
1 'polypeptide(L)'
;MADDQNNIRTGELENESETPHFDALFAQYSTSDGTFGTEHLGSLLVDMGFNASPKVIDRALDDMDPNATGEIAKLTFLEWFEENADDIDDAPAAPTQSSLLASRTQQQEEAYSELQSAMLDAKKQRQQAENDAQLLANRLTHLRAEDARAQKRIEEAKRRAREIEAIKKRNEDKQRVKQEALEQMQRDIKAQREYNNAVQSLSRERRNQVIAEYTSHRAQIVQDARAERKTNLNQIKQQRREIDRGWRSVRRRFETRKDALYVSGRLRKRATRRSCSKKHVTNWLRSTRSDCCPRRRSTAWRRRSRADCEAESDAGATARSLRRA
;
A
#
# COMPACT_ATOMS: atom_id res chain seq x y z
N MET A 1 13.07 -15.09 -15.20
CA MET A 1 11.96 -15.61 -14.37
C MET A 1 10.74 -15.77 -15.26
N ALA A 2 10.74 -16.81 -16.10
CA ALA A 2 9.60 -17.48 -16.72
C ALA A 2 10.13 -18.34 -17.89
N ASP A 3 10.75 -19.46 -17.53
CA ASP A 3 10.96 -20.61 -18.42
C ASP A 3 9.90 -21.68 -18.06
N ASP A 4 9.70 -22.61 -18.98
CA ASP A 4 8.99 -23.89 -18.85
C ASP A 4 7.45 -23.89 -18.87
N GLN A 5 6.92 -23.85 -20.09
CA GLN A 5 5.74 -24.67 -20.45
C GLN A 5 5.94 -25.24 -21.85
N ASN A 6 6.44 -26.47 -21.94
CA ASN A 6 6.17 -27.41 -23.04
C ASN A 6 6.67 -28.80 -22.66
N ASN A 7 5.90 -29.46 -21.79
CA ASN A 7 6.00 -30.89 -21.58
C ASN A 7 4.61 -31.48 -21.89
N ILE A 8 4.30 -31.56 -23.19
CA ILE A 8 3.15 -32.31 -23.69
C ILE A 8 3.53 -33.78 -23.54
N ARG A 9 3.13 -34.30 -22.40
CA ARG A 9 3.20 -35.70 -22.02
C ARG A 9 2.35 -36.48 -23.03
N THR A 10 3.01 -37.36 -23.74
CA THR A 10 2.47 -38.50 -24.47
C THR A 10 1.36 -39.17 -23.66
N GLY A 11 0.12 -38.94 -24.07
CA GLY A 11 -1.01 -39.78 -23.68
C GLY A 11 -1.02 -40.98 -24.60
N GLU A 12 -0.20 -41.98 -24.29
CA GLU A 12 -0.51 -43.36 -24.67
C GLU A 12 -1.85 -43.69 -24.02
N LEU A 13 -2.92 -43.55 -24.80
CA LEU A 13 -4.18 -44.21 -24.54
C LEU A 13 -3.94 -45.70 -24.76
N GLU A 14 -3.34 -46.35 -23.76
CA GLU A 14 -3.62 -47.76 -23.53
C GLU A 14 -5.11 -47.81 -23.18
N ASN A 15 -5.93 -47.97 -24.23
CA ASN A 15 -7.29 -48.42 -24.09
C ASN A 15 -7.20 -49.80 -23.47
N GLU A 16 -7.25 -49.86 -22.13
CA GLU A 16 -7.54 -51.07 -21.38
C GLU A 16 -8.90 -51.55 -21.88
N SER A 17 -8.88 -52.42 -22.89
CA SER A 17 -10.09 -53.00 -23.45
C SER A 17 -10.79 -53.80 -22.37
N GLU A 18 -12.12 -53.69 -22.34
CA GLU A 18 -12.97 -54.31 -21.32
C GLU A 18 -12.89 -55.85 -21.37
N THR A 19 -12.33 -56.40 -22.46
CA THR A 19 -12.18 -57.84 -22.74
C THR A 19 -10.77 -58.19 -23.25
N PRO A 20 -9.72 -58.14 -22.40
CA PRO A 20 -8.33 -58.34 -22.81
C PRO A 20 -8.04 -59.75 -23.34
N HIS A 21 -8.86 -60.74 -22.97
CA HIS A 21 -8.74 -62.10 -23.47
C HIS A 21 -9.16 -62.23 -24.94
N PHE A 22 -10.26 -61.59 -25.33
CA PHE A 22 -10.74 -61.57 -26.71
C PHE A 22 -9.74 -60.85 -27.62
N ASP A 23 -9.17 -59.75 -27.15
CA ASP A 23 -8.18 -58.98 -27.89
C ASP A 23 -6.92 -59.80 -28.21
N ALA A 24 -6.49 -60.65 -27.29
CA ALA A 24 -5.35 -61.54 -27.49
C ALA A 24 -5.63 -62.65 -28.53
N LEU A 25 -6.87 -63.13 -28.63
CA LEU A 25 -7.28 -64.09 -29.66
C LEU A 25 -7.41 -63.40 -31.02
N PHE A 26 -8.04 -62.23 -31.07
CA PHE A 26 -8.17 -61.43 -32.29
C PHE A 26 -6.82 -61.00 -32.86
N ALA A 27 -5.84 -60.66 -32.02
CA ALA A 27 -4.51 -60.24 -32.46
C ALA A 27 -3.76 -61.34 -33.25
N GLN A 28 -4.15 -62.61 -33.13
CA GLN A 28 -3.53 -63.71 -33.88
C GLN A 28 -4.00 -63.76 -35.34
N TYR A 29 -5.20 -63.24 -35.60
CA TYR A 29 -5.86 -63.29 -36.91
C TYR A 29 -6.04 -61.92 -37.55
N SER A 30 -5.80 -60.83 -36.81
CA SER A 30 -5.99 -59.46 -37.29
C SER A 30 -4.86 -58.96 -38.18
N THR A 31 -5.22 -58.25 -39.26
CA THR A 31 -4.34 -57.42 -40.07
C THR A 31 -4.11 -56.06 -39.38
N SER A 32 -3.10 -55.31 -39.80
CA SER A 32 -2.64 -54.05 -39.17
C SER A 32 -3.68 -52.92 -39.07
N ASP A 33 -4.83 -53.08 -39.71
CA ASP A 33 -5.96 -52.15 -39.80
C ASP A 33 -7.13 -52.53 -38.88
N GLY A 34 -7.04 -53.63 -38.12
CA GLY A 34 -8.11 -54.08 -37.23
C GLY A 34 -9.22 -54.87 -37.93
N THR A 35 -8.96 -55.39 -39.14
CA THR A 35 -9.79 -56.38 -39.83
C THR A 35 -9.14 -57.77 -39.76
N PHE A 36 -9.89 -58.82 -40.09
CA PHE A 36 -9.35 -60.18 -40.23
C PHE A 36 -9.98 -60.88 -41.43
N GLY A 37 -9.26 -61.82 -42.05
CA GLY A 37 -9.72 -62.54 -43.24
C GLY A 37 -10.92 -63.46 -42.96
N THR A 38 -11.88 -63.52 -43.89
CA THR A 38 -13.06 -64.41 -43.82
C THR A 38 -12.70 -65.88 -43.64
N GLU A 39 -11.56 -66.32 -44.16
CA GLU A 39 -11.02 -67.68 -44.02
C GLU A 39 -10.65 -68.04 -42.58
N HIS A 40 -10.45 -67.05 -41.71
CA HIS A 40 -10.07 -67.24 -40.31
C HIS A 40 -11.28 -67.30 -39.37
N LEU A 41 -12.49 -66.98 -39.84
CA LEU A 41 -13.69 -66.93 -39.02
C LEU A 41 -14.01 -68.27 -38.34
N GLY A 42 -13.88 -69.39 -39.07
CA GLY A 42 -14.12 -70.71 -38.52
C GLY A 42 -13.12 -71.10 -37.43
N SER A 43 -11.83 -70.82 -37.64
CA SER A 43 -10.78 -71.10 -36.65
C SER A 43 -10.94 -70.24 -35.39
N LEU A 44 -11.30 -68.97 -35.57
CA LEU A 44 -11.56 -68.04 -34.48
C LEU A 44 -12.72 -68.50 -33.58
N LEU A 45 -13.83 -68.97 -34.18
CA LEU A 45 -14.97 -69.52 -33.42
C LEU A 45 -14.58 -70.76 -32.61
N VAL A 46 -13.77 -71.64 -33.19
CA VAL A 46 -13.24 -72.84 -32.50
C VAL A 46 -12.31 -72.45 -31.34
N ASP A 47 -11.44 -71.47 -31.54
CA ASP A 47 -10.53 -70.98 -30.48
C ASP A 47 -11.28 -70.31 -29.33
N MET A 48 -12.46 -69.75 -29.60
CA MET A 48 -13.39 -69.25 -28.58
C MET A 48 -14.25 -70.35 -27.93
N GLY A 49 -14.13 -71.60 -28.39
CA GLY A 49 -14.82 -72.77 -27.83
C GLY A 49 -16.15 -73.11 -28.49
N PHE A 50 -16.49 -72.47 -29.62
CA PHE A 50 -17.74 -72.70 -30.35
C PHE A 50 -17.52 -73.66 -31.52
N ASN A 51 -18.36 -74.69 -31.61
CA ASN A 51 -18.34 -75.64 -32.73
C ASN A 51 -19.43 -75.27 -33.75
N ALA A 52 -19.22 -74.17 -34.48
CA ALA A 52 -20.19 -73.69 -35.46
C ALA A 52 -20.30 -74.64 -36.67
N SER A 53 -21.52 -74.98 -37.06
CA SER A 53 -21.74 -75.74 -38.30
C SER A 53 -21.36 -74.90 -39.53
N PRO A 54 -20.93 -75.52 -40.65
CA PRO A 54 -20.57 -74.78 -41.87
C PRO A 54 -21.68 -73.84 -42.37
N LYS A 55 -22.95 -74.22 -42.18
CA LYS A 55 -24.10 -73.39 -42.54
C LYS A 55 -24.23 -72.11 -41.71
N VAL A 56 -23.82 -72.17 -40.45
CA VAL A 56 -23.81 -70.99 -39.55
C VAL A 56 -22.69 -70.06 -39.97
N ILE A 57 -21.53 -70.61 -40.35
CA ILE A 57 -20.40 -69.82 -40.86
C ILE A 57 -20.79 -69.12 -42.18
N ASP A 58 -21.40 -69.84 -43.13
CA ASP A 58 -21.85 -69.25 -44.41
C ASP A 58 -22.86 -68.10 -44.18
N ARG A 59 -23.82 -68.28 -43.28
CA ARG A 59 -24.78 -67.23 -42.91
C ARG A 59 -24.10 -66.03 -42.23
N ALA A 60 -23.14 -66.29 -41.35
CA ALA A 60 -22.38 -65.24 -40.68
C ALA A 60 -21.59 -64.39 -41.69
N LEU A 61 -21.05 -65.01 -42.74
CA LEU A 61 -20.34 -64.33 -43.82
C LEU A 61 -21.27 -63.46 -44.68
N ASP A 62 -22.47 -63.96 -45.01
CA ASP A 62 -23.48 -63.18 -45.74
C ASP A 62 -23.90 -61.91 -44.97
N ASP A 63 -23.98 -62.00 -43.63
CA ASP A 63 -24.40 -60.90 -42.77
C ASP A 63 -23.26 -59.88 -42.50
N MET A 64 -22.01 -60.34 -42.30
CA MET A 64 -20.87 -59.47 -41.94
C MET A 64 -20.09 -58.93 -43.14
N ASP A 65 -20.06 -59.66 -44.26
CA ASP A 65 -19.35 -59.26 -45.48
C ASP A 65 -20.25 -59.42 -46.73
N PRO A 66 -21.34 -58.63 -46.83
CA PRO A 66 -22.30 -58.74 -47.93
C PRO A 66 -21.71 -58.39 -49.30
N ASN A 67 -20.54 -57.74 -49.31
CA ASN A 67 -19.84 -57.32 -50.52
C ASN A 67 -18.73 -58.31 -50.94
N ALA A 68 -18.54 -59.42 -50.20
CA ALA A 68 -17.48 -60.38 -50.42
C ALA A 68 -16.08 -59.72 -50.54
N THR A 69 -15.82 -58.75 -49.68
CA THR A 69 -14.52 -58.06 -49.58
C THR A 69 -13.41 -59.01 -49.10
N GLY A 70 -13.78 -60.10 -48.41
CA GLY A 70 -12.85 -61.08 -47.86
C GLY A 70 -12.26 -60.65 -46.51
N GLU A 71 -12.62 -59.47 -46.00
CA GLU A 71 -12.11 -58.90 -44.75
C GLU A 71 -13.30 -58.49 -43.87
N ILE A 72 -13.27 -58.90 -42.60
CA ILE A 72 -14.30 -58.60 -41.61
C ILE A 72 -13.71 -57.65 -40.56
N ALA A 73 -14.35 -56.51 -40.32
CA ALA A 73 -13.93 -55.60 -39.26
C ALA A 73 -14.24 -56.18 -37.87
N LYS A 74 -13.31 -56.01 -36.92
CA LYS A 74 -13.47 -56.52 -35.55
C LYS A 74 -14.77 -56.07 -34.87
N LEU A 75 -15.17 -54.82 -35.07
CA LEU A 75 -16.41 -54.28 -34.49
C LEU A 75 -17.64 -54.97 -35.06
N THR A 76 -17.68 -55.19 -36.38
CA THR A 76 -18.79 -55.88 -37.07
C THR A 76 -18.95 -57.31 -36.57
N PHE A 77 -17.83 -58.01 -36.34
CA PHE A 77 -17.87 -59.34 -35.75
C PHE A 77 -18.43 -59.34 -34.33
N LEU A 78 -17.97 -58.41 -33.47
CA LEU A 78 -18.41 -58.37 -32.08
C LEU A 78 -19.91 -58.07 -31.97
N GLU A 79 -20.43 -57.16 -32.79
CA GLU A 79 -21.85 -56.85 -32.88
C GLU A 79 -22.67 -58.08 -33.33
N TRP A 80 -22.23 -58.75 -34.40
CA TRP A 80 -22.89 -59.98 -34.86
C TRP A 80 -22.83 -61.10 -33.80
N PHE A 81 -21.69 -61.26 -33.13
CA PHE A 81 -21.47 -62.30 -32.14
C PHE A 81 -22.32 -62.10 -30.89
N GLU A 82 -22.45 -60.86 -30.37
CA GLU A 82 -23.36 -60.57 -29.26
C GLU A 82 -24.82 -60.94 -29.58
N GLU A 83 -25.25 -60.75 -30.83
CA GLU A 83 -26.63 -61.04 -31.24
C GLU A 83 -26.89 -62.53 -31.49
N ASN A 84 -25.86 -63.32 -31.86
CA ASN A 84 -26.03 -64.69 -32.33
C ASN A 84 -25.35 -65.76 -31.46
N ALA A 85 -24.62 -65.38 -30.40
CA ALA A 85 -23.83 -66.33 -29.58
C ALA A 85 -24.66 -67.50 -29.00
N ASP A 86 -25.91 -67.25 -28.61
CA ASP A 86 -26.79 -68.26 -28.02
C ASP A 86 -27.27 -69.32 -29.02
N ASP A 87 -27.33 -68.98 -30.31
CA ASP A 87 -27.83 -69.86 -31.37
C ASP A 87 -26.73 -70.75 -32.00
N ILE A 88 -25.46 -70.52 -31.64
CA ILE A 88 -24.31 -71.20 -32.27
C ILE A 88 -24.13 -72.64 -31.73
N ASP A 89 -24.52 -72.93 -30.48
CA ASP A 89 -24.25 -74.21 -29.79
C ASP A 89 -25.40 -75.23 -29.89
N ASP A 90 -26.50 -74.88 -30.55
CA ASP A 90 -27.74 -75.67 -30.54
C ASP A 90 -27.76 -76.80 -31.58
N ALA A 91 -26.70 -77.62 -31.59
CA ALA A 91 -26.62 -78.85 -32.37
C ALA A 91 -27.27 -80.01 -31.57
N PRO A 92 -28.38 -80.61 -32.03
CA PRO A 92 -29.07 -81.64 -31.26
C PRO A 92 -28.25 -82.93 -31.17
N ALA A 93 -27.80 -83.26 -29.96
CA ALA A 93 -27.26 -84.57 -29.64
C ALA A 93 -28.39 -85.63 -29.71
N ALA A 94 -28.26 -86.59 -30.63
CA ALA A 94 -29.24 -87.65 -30.84
C ALA A 94 -29.36 -88.59 -29.61
N PRO A 95 -30.57 -88.83 -29.05
CA PRO A 95 -30.75 -89.79 -27.97
C PRO A 95 -31.14 -91.18 -28.49
N THR A 96 -30.47 -92.17 -27.94
CA THR A 96 -30.65 -93.61 -28.18
C THR A 96 -31.35 -94.27 -26.99
N GLN A 97 -32.23 -95.24 -27.28
CA GLN A 97 -32.60 -96.44 -26.49
C GLN A 97 -33.96 -96.55 -25.77
N SER A 98 -34.36 -97.82 -25.71
CA SER A 98 -35.68 -98.41 -25.66
C SER A 98 -36.02 -99.12 -24.34
N SER A 99 -37.33 -99.30 -24.16
CA SER A 99 -38.05 -100.44 -23.55
C SER A 99 -37.91 -100.79 -22.07
N LEU A 100 -39.06 -100.59 -21.40
CA LEU A 100 -39.53 -101.10 -20.12
C LEU A 100 -40.04 -102.55 -20.25
N LEU A 101 -39.90 -103.38 -19.20
CA LEU A 101 -40.82 -104.46 -18.78
C LEU A 101 -40.30 -105.24 -17.55
N ALA A 102 -41.03 -105.24 -16.42
CA ALA A 102 -41.36 -106.41 -15.57
C ALA A 102 -41.90 -105.99 -14.18
N SER A 103 -43.09 -106.47 -13.83
CA SER A 103 -43.89 -106.04 -12.67
C SER A 103 -44.43 -107.25 -11.89
N ARG A 104 -43.74 -107.74 -10.84
CA ARG A 104 -44.39 -108.58 -9.79
C ARG A 104 -43.59 -108.93 -8.51
N THR A 105 -42.35 -108.47 -8.35
CA THR A 105 -41.63 -108.39 -7.05
C THR A 105 -41.80 -107.02 -6.37
N GLN A 106 -42.67 -106.19 -6.93
CA GLN A 106 -42.68 -104.73 -6.78
C GLN A 106 -42.89 -104.21 -5.36
N GLN A 107 -43.70 -104.83 -4.51
CA GLN A 107 -44.08 -104.16 -3.24
C GLN A 107 -43.00 -104.18 -2.14
N GLN A 108 -42.15 -105.22 -2.07
CA GLN A 108 -41.02 -105.24 -1.12
C GLN A 108 -39.80 -104.50 -1.67
N GLU A 109 -39.57 -104.58 -2.99
CA GLU A 109 -38.58 -103.75 -3.66
C GLU A 109 -38.99 -102.27 -3.65
N GLU A 110 -40.28 -101.93 -3.70
CA GLU A 110 -40.79 -100.55 -3.58
C GLU A 110 -40.48 -99.95 -2.22
N ALA A 111 -40.77 -100.63 -1.11
CA ALA A 111 -40.48 -100.07 0.23
C ALA A 111 -38.96 -99.88 0.47
N TYR A 112 -38.13 -100.79 -0.05
CA TYR A 112 -36.67 -100.65 0.03
C TYR A 112 -36.13 -99.59 -0.94
N SER A 113 -36.71 -99.49 -2.14
CA SER A 113 -36.42 -98.47 -3.14
C SER A 113 -36.86 -97.08 -2.66
N GLU A 114 -37.99 -96.95 -1.97
CA GLU A 114 -38.47 -95.73 -1.32
C GLU A 114 -37.52 -95.30 -0.19
N LEU A 115 -37.07 -96.24 0.66
CA LEU A 115 -36.10 -95.93 1.71
C LEU A 115 -34.75 -95.49 1.12
N GLN A 116 -34.29 -96.15 0.06
CA GLN A 116 -33.07 -95.76 -0.65
C GLN A 116 -33.24 -94.41 -1.35
N SER A 117 -34.39 -94.14 -1.96
CA SER A 117 -34.73 -92.84 -2.55
C SER A 117 -34.73 -91.75 -1.48
N ALA A 118 -35.40 -91.95 -0.36
CA ALA A 118 -35.45 -91.00 0.75
C ALA A 118 -34.05 -90.71 1.32
N MET A 119 -33.18 -91.72 1.42
CA MET A 119 -31.79 -91.54 1.84
C MET A 119 -30.97 -90.75 0.80
N LEU A 120 -31.17 -91.02 -0.49
CA LEU A 120 -30.53 -90.28 -1.57
C LEU A 120 -31.02 -88.83 -1.62
N ASP A 121 -32.31 -88.59 -1.40
CA ASP A 121 -32.90 -87.26 -1.36
C ASP A 121 -32.42 -86.47 -0.14
N ALA A 122 -32.35 -87.11 1.03
CA ALA A 122 -31.75 -86.51 2.21
C ALA A 122 -30.26 -86.15 1.99
N LYS A 123 -29.52 -86.99 1.25
CA LYS A 123 -28.13 -86.69 0.88
C LYS A 123 -28.03 -85.53 -0.10
N LYS A 124 -28.89 -85.48 -1.12
CA LYS A 124 -28.98 -84.37 -2.08
C LYS A 124 -29.33 -83.05 -1.38
N GLN A 125 -30.30 -83.07 -0.45
CA GLN A 125 -30.67 -81.89 0.33
C GLN A 125 -29.52 -81.38 1.19
N ARG A 126 -28.74 -82.28 1.83
CA ARG A 126 -27.54 -81.87 2.56
C ARG A 126 -26.49 -81.25 1.65
N GLN A 127 -26.22 -81.87 0.50
CA GLN A 127 -25.29 -81.32 -0.48
C GLN A 127 -25.74 -79.94 -0.98
N GLN A 128 -27.03 -79.78 -1.24
CA GLN A 128 -27.60 -78.49 -1.66
C GLN A 128 -27.46 -77.44 -0.56
N ALA A 129 -27.76 -77.79 0.69
CA ALA A 129 -27.56 -76.88 1.83
C ALA A 129 -26.08 -76.50 2.04
N GLU A 130 -25.14 -77.42 1.82
CA GLU A 130 -23.70 -77.14 1.87
C GLU A 130 -23.27 -76.21 0.73
N ASN A 131 -23.76 -76.44 -0.48
CA ASN A 131 -23.49 -75.58 -1.63
C ASN A 131 -24.05 -74.16 -1.40
N ASP A 132 -25.27 -74.05 -0.88
CA ASP A 132 -25.89 -72.76 -0.53
C ASP A 132 -25.10 -72.05 0.58
N ALA A 133 -24.65 -72.79 1.61
CA ALA A 133 -23.81 -72.23 2.67
C ALA A 133 -22.48 -71.70 2.12
N GLN A 134 -21.85 -72.40 1.18
CA GLN A 134 -20.64 -71.93 0.50
C GLN A 134 -20.89 -70.68 -0.35
N LEU A 135 -22.01 -70.65 -1.10
CA LEU A 135 -22.38 -69.49 -1.91
C LEU A 135 -22.61 -68.25 -1.04
N LEU A 136 -23.32 -68.40 0.10
CA LEU A 136 -23.54 -67.33 1.06
C LEU A 136 -22.22 -66.87 1.71
N ALA A 137 -21.33 -67.80 2.06
CA ALA A 137 -20.01 -67.47 2.60
C ALA A 137 -19.16 -66.67 1.59
N ASN A 138 -19.17 -67.06 0.31
CA ASN A 138 -18.49 -66.34 -0.76
C ASN A 138 -19.07 -64.94 -0.92
N ARG A 139 -20.41 -64.81 -0.96
CA ARG A 139 -21.08 -63.52 -1.06
C ARG A 139 -20.75 -62.59 0.11
N LEU A 140 -20.77 -63.11 1.34
CA LEU A 140 -20.37 -62.35 2.53
C LEU A 140 -18.92 -61.88 2.46
N THR A 141 -18.04 -62.70 1.89
CA THR A 141 -16.63 -62.33 1.70
C THR A 141 -16.48 -61.18 0.69
N HIS A 142 -17.19 -61.23 -0.43
CA HIS A 142 -17.22 -60.13 -1.40
C HIS A 142 -17.79 -58.84 -0.80
N LEU A 143 -18.93 -58.91 -0.10
CA LEU A 143 -19.54 -57.74 0.54
C LEU A 143 -18.61 -57.10 1.57
N ARG A 144 -17.93 -57.89 2.40
CA ARG A 144 -16.93 -57.36 3.36
C ARG A 144 -15.74 -56.70 2.66
N ALA A 145 -15.28 -57.27 1.54
CA ALA A 145 -14.20 -56.67 0.76
C ALA A 145 -14.62 -55.34 0.13
N GLU A 146 -15.86 -55.25 -0.36
CA GLU A 146 -16.45 -54.02 -0.89
C GLU A 146 -16.64 -52.96 0.19
N ASP A 147 -17.18 -53.33 1.35
CA ASP A 147 -17.32 -52.43 2.50
C ASP A 147 -15.96 -51.87 2.94
N ALA A 148 -14.93 -52.73 3.01
CA ALA A 148 -13.58 -52.29 3.35
C ALA A 148 -13.00 -51.33 2.29
N ARG A 149 -13.29 -51.56 0.99
CA ARG A 149 -12.89 -50.63 -0.09
C ARG A 149 -13.64 -49.30 0.01
N ALA A 150 -14.93 -49.32 0.30
CA ALA A 150 -15.75 -48.11 0.48
C ALA A 150 -15.27 -47.30 1.69
N GLN A 151 -14.99 -47.95 2.82
CA GLN A 151 -14.44 -47.30 4.01
C GLN A 151 -13.10 -46.62 3.73
N LYS A 152 -12.17 -47.30 3.02
CA LYS A 152 -10.89 -46.69 2.61
C LYS A 152 -11.10 -45.43 1.75
N ARG A 153 -12.04 -45.47 0.80
CA ARG A 153 -12.39 -44.29 -0.03
C ARG A 153 -12.95 -43.14 0.80
N ILE A 154 -13.80 -43.45 1.78
CA ILE A 154 -14.36 -42.45 2.71
C ILE A 154 -13.26 -41.82 3.57
N GLU A 155 -12.34 -42.63 4.10
CA GLU A 155 -11.22 -42.14 4.91
C GLU A 155 -10.28 -41.25 4.10
N GLU A 156 -9.95 -41.64 2.88
CA GLU A 156 -9.14 -40.83 1.97
C GLU A 156 -9.83 -39.51 1.62
N ALA A 157 -11.14 -39.52 1.32
CA ALA A 157 -11.90 -38.30 1.10
C ALA A 157 -11.89 -37.38 2.33
N LYS A 158 -12.09 -37.94 3.52
CA LYS A 158 -11.99 -37.19 4.79
C LYS A 158 -10.58 -36.65 5.05
N ARG A 159 -9.55 -37.36 4.64
CA ARG A 159 -8.15 -36.91 4.74
C ARG A 159 -7.92 -35.74 3.79
N ARG A 160 -8.29 -35.86 2.51
CA ARG A 160 -8.18 -34.80 1.51
C ARG A 160 -8.95 -33.55 1.91
N ALA A 161 -10.16 -33.70 2.46
CA ALA A 161 -10.95 -32.58 2.98
C ALA A 161 -10.19 -31.81 4.08
N ARG A 162 -9.59 -32.53 5.04
CA ARG A 162 -8.77 -31.92 6.11
C ARG A 162 -7.52 -31.23 5.57
N GLU A 163 -6.87 -31.79 4.55
CA GLU A 163 -5.72 -31.17 3.89
C GLU A 163 -6.12 -29.85 3.20
N ILE A 164 -7.26 -29.84 2.49
CA ILE A 164 -7.81 -28.64 1.85
C ILE A 164 -8.16 -27.57 2.89
N GLU A 165 -8.82 -27.94 3.98
CA GLU A 165 -9.14 -27.02 5.08
C GLU A 165 -7.87 -26.43 5.71
N ALA A 166 -6.84 -27.24 5.94
CA ALA A 166 -5.56 -26.77 6.46
C ALA A 166 -4.87 -25.79 5.50
N ILE A 167 -4.92 -26.05 4.19
CA ILE A 167 -4.38 -25.14 3.17
C ILE A 167 -5.18 -23.83 3.15
N LYS A 168 -6.52 -23.90 3.19
CA LYS A 168 -7.40 -22.74 3.23
C LYS A 168 -7.08 -21.86 4.44
N LYS A 169 -6.97 -22.45 5.63
CA LYS A 169 -6.60 -21.73 6.86
C LYS A 169 -5.23 -21.06 6.75
N ARG A 170 -4.21 -21.75 6.23
CA ARG A 170 -2.89 -21.16 6.00
C ARG A 170 -2.93 -20.00 4.99
N ASN A 171 -3.77 -20.09 3.97
CA ASN A 171 -3.94 -19.02 2.98
C ASN A 171 -4.67 -17.81 3.57
N GLU A 172 -5.72 -18.04 4.37
CA GLU A 172 -6.43 -16.99 5.11
C GLU A 172 -5.49 -16.27 6.10
N ASP A 173 -4.68 -17.01 6.87
CA ASP A 173 -3.69 -16.41 7.78
C ASP A 173 -2.64 -15.58 7.00
N LYS A 174 -2.15 -16.08 5.86
CA LYS A 174 -1.25 -15.30 4.99
C LYS A 174 -1.91 -14.03 4.44
N GLN A 175 -3.19 -14.08 4.10
CA GLN A 175 -3.93 -12.91 3.66
C GLN A 175 -4.13 -11.90 4.79
N ARG A 176 -4.47 -12.36 5.99
CA ARG A 176 -4.62 -11.52 7.18
C ARG A 176 -3.32 -10.78 7.50
N VAL A 177 -2.19 -11.48 7.51
CA VAL A 177 -0.86 -10.87 7.74
C VAL A 177 -0.52 -9.83 6.66
N LYS A 178 -0.84 -10.10 5.39
CA LYS A 178 -0.64 -9.12 4.31
C LYS A 178 -1.51 -7.87 4.49
N GLN A 179 -2.76 -8.03 4.91
CA GLN A 179 -3.67 -6.92 5.18
C GLN A 179 -3.17 -6.09 6.37
N GLU A 180 -2.81 -6.73 7.48
CA GLU A 180 -2.24 -6.07 8.66
C GLU A 180 -0.96 -5.29 8.31
N ALA A 181 -0.08 -5.86 7.49
CA ALA A 181 1.14 -5.18 7.03
C ALA A 181 0.84 -3.95 6.16
N LEU A 182 -0.13 -4.03 5.25
CA LEU A 182 -0.58 -2.91 4.43
C LEU A 182 -1.21 -1.81 5.29
N GLU A 183 -2.06 -2.17 6.26
CA GLU A 183 -2.64 -1.21 7.19
C GLU A 183 -1.57 -0.52 8.04
N GLN A 184 -0.58 -1.28 8.52
CA GLN A 184 0.52 -0.71 9.29
C GLN A 184 1.33 0.28 8.45
N MET A 185 1.67 -0.08 7.21
CA MET A 185 2.34 0.82 6.28
C MET A 185 1.52 2.10 6.03
N GLN A 186 0.19 1.99 5.89
CA GLN A 186 -0.67 3.17 5.74
C GLN A 186 -0.71 4.04 7.01
N ARG A 187 -0.72 3.44 8.20
CA ARG A 187 -0.62 4.18 9.48
C ARG A 187 0.70 4.94 9.56
N ASP A 188 1.80 4.29 9.20
CA ASP A 188 3.14 4.90 9.23
C ASP A 188 3.23 6.08 8.23
N ILE A 189 2.71 5.92 7.01
CA ILE A 189 2.65 7.01 6.02
C ILE A 189 1.82 8.19 6.54
N LYS A 190 0.67 7.94 7.18
CA LYS A 190 -0.17 9.00 7.76
C LYS A 190 0.56 9.72 8.89
N ALA A 191 1.14 8.98 9.83
CA ALA A 191 1.90 9.54 10.94
C ALA A 191 3.09 10.39 10.44
N GLN A 192 3.80 9.93 9.40
CA GLN A 192 4.89 10.68 8.80
C GLN A 192 4.42 11.98 8.12
N ARG A 193 3.27 11.95 7.45
CA ARG A 193 2.66 13.17 6.85
C ARG A 193 2.25 14.17 7.93
N GLU A 194 1.63 13.70 9.01
CA GLU A 194 1.23 14.54 10.15
C GLU A 194 2.45 15.17 10.83
N TYR A 195 3.50 14.38 11.05
CA TYR A 195 4.77 14.88 11.59
C TYR A 195 5.39 15.96 10.69
N ASN A 196 5.47 15.71 9.38
CA ASN A 196 6.00 16.69 8.43
C ASN A 196 5.16 17.97 8.39
N ASN A 197 3.83 17.85 8.45
CA ASN A 197 2.92 19.00 8.51
C ASN A 197 3.12 19.81 9.81
N ALA A 198 3.26 19.15 10.95
CA ALA A 198 3.52 19.81 12.24
C ALA A 198 4.87 20.54 12.23
N VAL A 199 5.93 19.91 11.72
CA VAL A 199 7.25 20.54 11.57
C VAL A 199 7.19 21.75 10.64
N GLN A 200 6.45 21.66 9.53
CA GLN A 200 6.25 22.79 8.62
C GLN A 200 5.46 23.92 9.28
N SER A 201 4.40 23.61 10.05
CA SER A 201 3.65 24.62 10.81
C SER A 201 4.53 25.36 11.80
N LEU A 202 5.28 24.63 12.63
CA LEU A 202 6.23 25.21 13.58
C LEU A 202 7.29 26.07 12.88
N SER A 203 7.77 25.64 11.71
CA SER A 203 8.71 26.44 10.91
C SER A 203 8.09 27.75 10.42
N ARG A 204 6.84 27.72 9.93
CA ARG A 204 6.09 28.92 9.52
C ARG A 204 5.84 29.85 10.69
N GLU A 205 5.43 29.32 11.84
CA GLU A 205 5.22 30.08 13.07
C GLU A 205 6.50 30.79 13.53
N ARG A 206 7.64 30.09 13.55
CA ARG A 206 8.93 30.71 13.87
C ARG A 206 9.30 31.83 12.90
N ARG A 207 9.11 31.64 11.59
CA ARG A 207 9.33 32.72 10.61
C ARG A 207 8.42 33.91 10.86
N ASN A 208 7.14 33.65 11.15
CA ASN A 208 6.16 34.70 11.46
C ASN A 208 6.53 35.46 12.73
N GLN A 209 7.00 34.76 13.78
CA GLN A 209 7.50 35.38 15.01
C GLN A 209 8.69 36.32 14.72
N VAL A 210 9.70 35.85 13.99
CA VAL A 210 10.86 36.67 13.60
C VAL A 210 10.43 37.90 12.80
N ILE A 211 9.52 37.73 11.84
CA ILE A 211 8.99 38.86 11.04
C ILE A 211 8.21 39.84 11.92
N ALA A 212 7.39 39.36 12.85
CA ALA A 212 6.62 40.19 13.77
C ALA A 212 7.52 40.97 14.73
N GLU A 213 8.54 40.33 15.30
CA GLU A 213 9.57 40.96 16.15
C GLU A 213 10.31 42.06 15.40
N TYR A 214 10.78 41.78 14.19
CA TYR A 214 11.46 42.77 13.34
C TYR A 214 10.55 43.96 13.01
N THR A 215 9.29 43.69 12.68
CA THR A 215 8.29 44.73 12.38
C THR A 215 8.00 45.59 13.60
N SER A 216 7.89 44.98 14.78
CA SER A 216 7.72 45.67 16.07
C SER A 216 8.92 46.57 16.38
N HIS A 217 10.15 46.06 16.24
CA HIS A 217 11.37 46.82 16.45
C HIS A 217 11.47 48.03 15.51
N ARG A 218 11.11 47.85 14.22
CA ARG A 218 11.05 48.95 13.26
C ARG A 218 10.01 50.00 13.65
N ALA A 219 8.83 49.57 14.11
CA ALA A 219 7.80 50.49 14.59
C ALA A 219 8.28 51.28 15.83
N GLN A 220 8.98 50.62 16.75
CA GLN A 220 9.57 51.24 17.94
C GLN A 220 10.58 52.32 17.56
N ILE A 221 11.53 52.04 16.66
CA ILE A 221 12.50 53.02 16.17
C ILE A 221 11.79 54.26 15.59
N VAL A 222 10.73 54.06 14.80
CA VAL A 222 9.96 55.17 14.22
C VAL A 222 9.25 55.98 15.30
N GLN A 223 8.72 55.34 16.34
CA GLN A 223 8.09 56.03 17.47
C GLN A 223 9.10 56.83 18.28
N ASP A 224 10.25 56.25 18.58
CA ASP A 224 11.34 56.90 19.31
C ASP A 224 11.86 58.12 18.53
N ALA A 225 12.12 57.97 17.23
CA ALA A 225 12.52 59.08 16.38
C ALA A 225 11.45 60.21 16.31
N ARG A 226 10.15 59.87 16.37
CA ARG A 226 9.08 60.88 16.45
C ARG A 226 9.06 61.57 17.82
N ALA A 227 9.28 60.82 18.90
CA ALA A 227 9.35 61.36 20.25
C ALA A 227 10.54 62.31 20.41
N GLU A 228 11.72 61.92 19.93
CA GLU A 228 12.93 62.75 19.90
C GLU A 228 12.75 64.02 19.08
N ARG A 229 12.14 63.95 17.89
CA ARG A 229 11.82 65.15 17.11
C ARG A 229 10.90 66.09 17.87
N LYS A 230 9.92 65.57 18.60
CA LYS A 230 9.00 66.36 19.41
C LYS A 230 9.71 67.02 20.60
N THR A 231 10.58 66.31 21.30
CA THR A 231 11.37 66.88 22.41
C THR A 231 12.34 67.95 21.89
N ASN A 232 13.05 67.70 20.79
CA ASN A 232 13.95 68.67 20.15
C ASN A 232 13.21 69.94 19.70
N LEU A 233 12.02 69.81 19.08
CA LEU A 233 11.20 70.97 18.72
C LEU A 233 10.77 71.78 19.95
N ASN A 234 10.43 71.11 21.05
CA ASN A 234 10.07 71.78 22.30
C ASN A 234 11.27 72.49 22.93
N GLN A 235 12.45 71.87 22.91
CA GLN A 235 13.70 72.50 23.36
C GLN A 235 14.03 73.75 22.52
N ILE A 236 13.97 73.66 21.19
CA ILE A 236 14.18 74.82 20.30
C ILE A 236 13.17 75.93 20.59
N LYS A 237 11.90 75.59 20.82
CA LYS A 237 10.87 76.57 21.20
C LYS A 237 11.15 77.21 22.55
N GLN A 238 11.61 76.43 23.54
CA GLN A 238 12.00 76.94 24.86
C GLN A 238 13.20 77.89 24.75
N GLN A 239 14.26 77.47 24.06
CA GLN A 239 15.44 78.29 23.78
C GLN A 239 15.05 79.59 23.05
N ARG A 240 14.18 79.53 22.04
CA ARG A 240 13.67 80.74 21.36
C ARG A 240 12.92 81.66 22.32
N ARG A 241 12.06 81.12 23.20
CA ARG A 241 11.37 81.92 24.22
C ARG A 241 12.35 82.57 25.20
N GLU A 242 13.42 81.89 25.59
CA GLU A 242 14.46 82.43 26.46
C GLU A 242 15.29 83.52 25.78
N ILE A 243 15.70 83.28 24.53
CA ILE A 243 16.37 84.28 23.68
C ILE A 243 15.47 85.51 23.52
N ASP A 244 14.19 85.34 23.22
CA ASP A 244 13.22 86.44 23.10
C ASP A 244 13.04 87.19 24.42
N ARG A 245 12.98 86.48 25.56
CA ARG A 245 12.97 87.10 26.91
C ARG A 245 14.25 87.91 27.15
N GLY A 246 15.40 87.38 26.75
CA GLY A 246 16.71 88.06 26.80
C GLY A 246 16.73 89.33 25.96
N TRP A 247 16.32 89.25 24.69
CA TRP A 247 16.22 90.39 23.78
C TRP A 247 15.28 91.47 24.29
N ARG A 248 14.10 91.10 24.81
CA ARG A 248 13.16 92.05 25.42
C ARG A 248 13.79 92.78 26.60
N SER A 249 14.60 92.08 27.40
CA SER A 249 15.31 92.67 28.55
C SER A 249 16.45 93.59 28.11
N VAL A 250 17.19 93.24 27.05
CA VAL A 250 18.21 94.12 26.44
C VAL A 250 17.57 95.36 25.81
N ARG A 251 16.47 95.19 25.04
CA ARG A 251 15.72 96.30 24.46
C ARG A 251 15.22 97.25 25.53
N ARG A 252 14.59 96.74 26.59
CA ARG A 252 14.19 97.53 27.75
C ARG A 252 15.36 98.31 28.35
N ARG A 253 16.52 97.67 28.57
CA ARG A 253 17.73 98.35 29.06
C ARG A 253 18.21 99.45 28.11
N PHE A 254 18.11 99.24 26.79
CA PHE A 254 18.49 100.23 25.79
C PHE A 254 17.52 101.43 25.77
N GLU A 255 16.22 101.18 25.88
CA GLU A 255 15.20 102.22 26.07
C GLU A 255 15.45 102.99 27.36
N THR A 256 15.63 102.32 28.50
CA THR A 256 15.97 102.97 29.77
C THR A 256 17.26 103.79 29.66
N ARG A 257 18.27 103.33 28.91
CA ARG A 257 19.50 104.11 28.64
C ARG A 257 19.24 105.32 27.75
N LYS A 258 18.45 105.18 26.67
CA LYS A 258 18.04 106.30 25.81
C LYS A 258 17.26 107.34 26.59
N ASP A 259 16.31 106.91 27.40
CA ASP A 259 15.52 107.79 28.28
C ASP A 259 16.43 108.46 29.31
N ALA A 260 17.36 107.74 29.93
CA ALA A 260 18.34 108.31 30.84
C ALA A 260 19.25 109.34 30.14
N LEU A 261 19.67 109.09 28.90
CA LEU A 261 20.43 110.04 28.09
C LEU A 261 19.59 111.25 27.68
N TYR A 262 18.32 111.07 27.34
CA TYR A 262 17.40 112.16 27.04
C TYR A 262 17.16 113.04 28.26
N VAL A 263 16.90 112.44 29.42
CA VAL A 263 16.76 113.12 30.71
C VAL A 263 18.07 113.83 31.08
N SER A 264 19.22 113.16 30.96
CA SER A 264 20.55 113.74 31.20
C SER A 264 20.84 114.89 30.24
N GLY A 265 20.47 114.77 28.96
CA GLY A 265 20.57 115.83 27.95
C GLY A 265 19.69 117.03 28.29
N ARG A 266 18.45 116.80 28.77
CA ARG A 266 17.54 117.85 29.25
C ARG A 266 18.10 118.54 30.49
N LEU A 267 18.65 117.78 31.43
CA LEU A 267 19.34 118.30 32.61
C LEU A 267 20.59 119.08 32.24
N ARG A 268 21.40 118.63 31.27
CA ARG A 268 22.54 119.37 30.73
C ARG A 268 22.11 120.65 30.04
N LYS A 269 21.05 120.64 29.23
CA LYS A 269 20.48 121.86 28.62
C LYS A 269 19.94 122.83 29.67
N ARG A 270 19.35 122.33 30.76
CA ARG A 270 18.96 123.16 31.92
C ARG A 270 20.18 123.69 32.67
N ALA A 271 21.23 122.89 32.83
CA ALA A 271 22.49 123.29 33.46
C ALA A 271 23.26 124.29 32.61
N THR A 272 23.27 124.17 31.28
CA THR A 272 23.86 125.15 30.37
C THR A 272 23.00 126.39 30.27
N ARG A 273 21.66 126.32 30.32
CA ARG A 273 20.82 127.51 30.49
C ARG A 273 21.08 128.22 31.82
N ARG A 274 21.23 127.46 32.91
CA ARG A 274 21.66 128.00 34.22
C ARG A 274 23.09 128.53 34.18
N SER A 275 23.99 127.94 33.39
CA SER A 275 25.36 128.38 33.23
C SER A 275 25.47 129.58 32.29
N CYS A 276 24.61 129.72 31.27
CA CYS A 276 24.47 130.91 30.43
C CYS A 276 23.78 132.04 31.18
N SER A 277 22.79 131.74 32.03
CA SER A 277 22.23 132.69 33.00
C SER A 277 23.28 133.11 34.03
N LYS A 278 24.06 132.17 34.59
CA LYS A 278 25.22 132.48 35.44
C LYS A 278 26.33 133.20 34.68
N LYS A 279 26.56 132.96 33.39
CA LYS A 279 27.51 133.68 32.53
C LYS A 279 26.99 135.05 32.14
N HIS A 280 25.69 135.26 32.05
CA HIS A 280 25.10 136.59 31.92
C HIS A 280 25.28 137.38 33.23
N VAL A 281 25.07 136.72 34.39
CA VAL A 281 25.34 137.29 35.72
C VAL A 281 26.84 137.47 35.98
N THR A 282 27.70 136.58 35.48
CA THR A 282 29.17 136.67 35.67
C THR A 282 29.89 137.47 34.59
N ASN A 283 29.34 137.71 33.40
CA ASN A 283 29.83 138.76 32.49
C ASN A 283 29.48 140.15 33.01
N TRP A 284 28.36 140.29 33.73
CA TRP A 284 28.08 141.51 34.48
C TRP A 284 29.07 141.71 35.65
N LEU A 285 29.56 140.64 36.28
CA LEU A 285 30.56 140.67 37.36
C LEU A 285 32.03 140.50 36.92
N ARG A 286 32.34 140.39 35.62
CA ARG A 286 33.70 140.29 35.04
C ARG A 286 34.08 141.51 34.18
N SER A 287 33.53 142.68 34.49
CA SER A 287 34.07 143.98 34.07
C SER A 287 35.09 144.53 35.09
N THR A 288 35.54 143.72 36.04
CA THR A 288 36.54 144.10 37.04
C THR A 288 37.53 142.96 37.29
N ARG A 289 38.80 143.23 36.98
CA ARG A 289 40.03 142.47 37.30
C ARG A 289 40.28 141.22 36.44
N SER A 290 41.17 141.25 35.45
CA SER A 290 42.61 141.52 35.44
C SER A 290 43.46 140.45 36.15
N ASP A 291 44.18 139.72 35.29
CA ASP A 291 45.58 139.30 35.39
C ASP A 291 46.03 138.03 36.15
N CYS A 292 47.02 137.41 35.49
CA CYS A 292 48.01 136.42 35.92
C CYS A 292 47.83 134.94 35.50
N CYS A 293 48.59 134.63 34.43
CA CYS A 293 49.06 133.35 33.85
C CYS A 293 50.08 132.62 34.78
N PRO A 294 50.82 131.53 34.39
CA PRO A 294 50.63 130.49 33.36
C PRO A 294 51.10 129.02 33.71
N ARG A 295 50.85 128.08 32.77
CA ARG A 295 51.72 126.97 32.25
C ARG A 295 52.26 125.80 33.14
N ARG A 296 52.01 124.52 32.76
CA ARG A 296 52.86 123.59 31.91
C ARG A 296 52.45 122.09 31.98
N ARG A 297 52.44 121.40 30.81
CA ARG A 297 52.90 120.02 30.41
C ARG A 297 52.39 118.78 31.22
N SER A 298 52.27 117.52 30.75
CA SER A 298 52.88 116.72 29.68
C SER A 298 52.14 115.35 29.52
N THR A 299 52.07 114.80 28.31
CA THR A 299 52.21 113.36 27.89
C THR A 299 51.65 112.18 28.70
N ALA A 300 50.95 111.23 28.05
CA ALA A 300 51.51 109.93 27.61
C ALA A 300 50.44 108.84 27.36
N TRP A 301 50.78 107.93 26.44
CA TRP A 301 50.10 106.72 26.00
C TRP A 301 49.91 105.64 27.07
N ARG A 302 48.93 104.73 26.89
CA ARG A 302 49.14 103.28 27.08
C ARG A 302 48.09 102.38 26.42
N ARG A 303 48.61 101.40 25.68
CA ARG A 303 47.97 100.20 25.11
C ARG A 303 47.38 99.29 26.19
N ARG A 304 46.32 98.54 25.85
CA ARG A 304 46.07 97.18 26.39
C ARG A 304 45.50 96.30 25.29
N SER A 305 46.37 95.48 24.71
CA SER A 305 46.01 94.21 24.08
C SER A 305 45.74 93.18 25.18
N ARG A 306 44.70 92.38 25.03
CA ARG A 306 44.58 91.05 25.63
C ARG A 306 44.13 90.11 24.53
N ALA A 307 45.06 89.30 24.08
CA ALA A 307 44.80 88.02 23.45
C ALA A 307 44.85 87.00 24.58
N ASP A 308 43.81 86.19 24.73
CA ASP A 308 43.86 84.93 25.44
C ASP A 308 43.25 83.90 24.46
N CYS A 309 44.16 83.19 23.78
CA CYS A 309 43.89 81.90 23.15
C CYS A 309 44.03 80.85 24.25
N GLU A 310 42.93 80.25 24.68
CA GLU A 310 42.95 78.97 25.37
C GLU A 310 42.57 77.90 24.34
N ALA A 311 43.57 77.15 23.90
CA ALA A 311 43.46 75.88 23.21
C ALA A 311 44.30 74.88 24.01
N GLU A 312 43.65 74.28 25.00
CA GLU A 312 44.03 73.10 25.78
C GLU A 312 42.70 72.36 26.00
N SER A 313 42.57 71.05 26.04
CA SER A 313 43.50 69.95 25.88
C SER A 313 42.64 68.67 25.85
N ASP A 314 43.22 67.63 25.27
CA ASP A 314 43.18 66.26 25.77
C ASP A 314 41.96 65.34 25.65
N ALA A 315 42.38 64.07 25.55
CA ALA A 315 41.70 62.79 25.73
C ALA A 315 40.92 62.30 24.50
N GLY A 316 41.17 61.12 23.92
CA GLY A 316 41.90 59.92 24.34
C GLY A 316 41.41 58.80 23.40
N ALA A 317 42.27 58.12 22.66
CA ALA A 317 42.85 56.84 23.03
C ALA A 317 41.87 55.82 23.63
N THR A 318 41.36 54.87 22.82
CA THR A 318 41.20 53.41 23.11
C THR A 318 40.36 52.78 21.97
N ALA A 319 40.91 51.95 21.08
CA ALA A 319 41.30 50.54 21.23
C ALA A 319 40.15 49.55 21.52
N ARG A 320 39.91 48.63 20.55
CA ARG A 320 39.48 47.20 20.65
C ARG A 320 38.75 46.85 19.34
N SER A 321 39.22 46.00 18.43
CA SER A 321 39.65 44.59 18.53
C SER A 321 38.66 43.69 19.26
N LEU A 322 38.01 42.80 18.50
CA LEU A 322 37.55 41.41 18.83
C LEU A 322 36.34 41.09 17.91
N ARG A 323 36.51 40.24 16.88
CA ARG A 323 36.46 38.76 16.88
C ARG A 323 35.08 38.16 17.21
N ARG A 324 34.65 37.28 16.29
CA ARG A 324 33.71 36.15 16.41
C ARG A 324 32.24 36.57 16.58
N ALA A 325 31.26 35.91 15.98
CA ALA A 325 31.15 34.53 15.52
C ALA A 325 30.46 34.42 14.16
#